data_AF-A0A5C8TT51-F1
#
_entry.id   AF-A0A5C8TT51-F1
#
_cell.length_a   1.000
_cell.length_b   1.000
_cell.length_c   1.000
_cell.angle_alpha   90.00
_cell.angle_beta   90.00
_cell.angle_gamma   90.00
#
_symmetry.space_group_name_H-M   'P 1'
#
loop_
_entity.id
_entity.type
_entity.pdbx_description
1 polymer ?
#
loop_
_entity_poly.entity_id
_entity_poly.type
_entity_poly.pdbx_seq_one_letter_code
_entity_poly.pdbx_strand_id
1 'polypeptide(L)'
;MPKLFRAFWLRPHLLCAILVAVAAALLVPGLDPGMRLLVGWCAGVIVHAGLVIRRATGQTRDAMRREAARLDDSARVITVFALLAAAASLGSVAVLVVGGRIAGPGARYALALAGTSLLCTWVFVQMIFTVHYAHVYYGAEDEAGAERGGLDFHGETEPDFWDFLYFTVTIGAAAATSDTNLTSKRMRRIATVQTVGAYLFNTGILALVVNMAAGFAPH
;
A
#
# COMPACT_ATOMS: atom_id res chain seq x y z
N MET A 1 -18.28 -20.72 -3.83
CA MET A 1 -17.26 -19.89 -3.12
C MET A 1 -17.40 -18.44 -3.56
N PRO A 2 -17.39 -17.46 -2.63
CA PRO A 2 -17.51 -16.05 -3.00
C PRO A 2 -16.38 -15.63 -3.95
N LYS A 3 -16.68 -14.81 -4.97
CA LYS A 3 -15.70 -14.31 -5.96
C LYS A 3 -14.44 -13.69 -5.30
N LEU A 4 -14.64 -13.06 -4.13
CA LEU A 4 -13.60 -12.50 -3.26
C LEU A 4 -12.52 -13.52 -2.82
N PHE A 5 -12.95 -14.72 -2.42
CA PHE A 5 -12.03 -15.78 -2.00
C PHE A 5 -11.22 -16.32 -3.19
N ARG A 6 -11.84 -16.40 -4.37
CA ARG A 6 -11.14 -16.89 -5.57
C ARG A 6 -10.03 -15.93 -6.01
N ALA A 7 -10.29 -14.63 -5.96
CA ALA A 7 -9.31 -13.58 -6.27
C ALA A 7 -8.08 -13.59 -5.35
N PHE A 8 -8.28 -13.87 -4.06
CA PHE A 8 -7.21 -13.99 -3.08
C PHE A 8 -6.36 -15.25 -3.30
N TRP A 9 -7.00 -16.37 -3.62
CA TRP A 9 -6.33 -17.66 -3.88
C TRP A 9 -5.63 -17.73 -5.23
N LEU A 10 -6.00 -16.89 -6.20
CA LEU A 10 -5.34 -16.80 -7.51
C LEU A 10 -4.02 -16.02 -7.50
N ARG A 11 -3.64 -15.42 -6.36
CA ARG A 11 -2.42 -14.59 -6.24
C ARG A 11 -1.37 -15.28 -5.36
N PRO A 12 -0.53 -16.18 -5.92
CA PRO A 12 0.48 -16.91 -5.15
C PRO A 12 1.48 -15.97 -4.45
N HIS A 13 1.67 -14.74 -4.93
CA HIS A 13 2.50 -13.75 -4.26
C HIS A 13 1.89 -13.21 -2.96
N LEU A 14 0.56 -13.03 -2.89
CA LEU A 14 -0.12 -12.63 -1.66
C LEU A 14 -0.06 -13.76 -0.64
N LEU A 15 -0.30 -15.00 -1.08
CA LEU A 15 -0.20 -16.18 -0.22
C LEU A 15 1.22 -16.33 0.34
N CYS A 16 2.27 -16.16 -0.48
CA CYS A 16 3.65 -16.15 0.01
C CYS A 16 3.90 -15.02 1.02
N ALA A 17 3.43 -13.80 0.76
CA ALA A 17 3.57 -12.68 1.68
C ALA A 17 2.87 -12.94 3.03
N ILE A 18 1.68 -13.54 3.00
CA ILE A 18 0.93 -13.91 4.20
C ILE A 18 1.64 -15.02 4.97
N LEU A 19 2.13 -16.05 4.27
CA LEU A 19 2.89 -17.13 4.90
C LEU A 19 4.15 -16.60 5.59
N VAL A 20 4.88 -15.70 4.95
CA VAL A 20 6.05 -15.04 5.55
C VAL A 20 5.64 -14.16 6.73
N ALA A 21 4.54 -13.41 6.63
CA ALA A 21 4.04 -12.61 7.73
C ALA A 21 3.68 -13.46 8.96
N VAL A 22 2.96 -14.56 8.74
CA VAL A 22 2.57 -15.50 9.81
C VAL A 22 3.80 -16.20 10.40
N ALA A 23 4.72 -16.68 9.55
CA ALA A 23 5.94 -17.32 10.00
C ALA A 23 6.81 -16.34 10.83
N ALA A 24 7.00 -15.11 10.37
CA ALA A 24 7.75 -14.10 11.10
C ALA A 24 7.07 -13.71 12.42
N ALA A 25 5.74 -13.63 12.48
CA ALA A 25 5.02 -13.41 13.73
C ALA A 25 5.20 -14.59 14.71
N LEU A 26 5.19 -15.82 14.21
CA LEU A 26 5.27 -17.02 15.07
C LEU A 26 6.70 -17.35 15.52
N LEU A 27 7.71 -17.08 14.71
CA LEU A 27 9.09 -17.55 14.93
C LEU A 27 9.96 -16.59 15.75
N VAL A 28 9.45 -15.44 16.18
CA VAL A 28 10.20 -14.51 17.05
C VAL A 28 9.80 -14.71 18.53
N PRO A 29 10.53 -15.55 19.30
CA PRO A 29 10.26 -15.76 20.71
C PRO A 29 10.66 -14.54 21.55
N GLY A 30 10.01 -14.37 22.71
CA GLY A 30 10.39 -13.34 23.70
C GLY A 30 9.80 -11.95 23.48
N LEU A 31 9.02 -11.73 22.41
CA LEU A 31 8.28 -10.48 22.18
C LEU A 31 6.80 -10.60 22.57
N ASP A 32 6.20 -9.49 22.98
CA ASP A 32 4.75 -9.37 23.19
C ASP A 32 3.98 -9.68 21.89
N PRO A 33 2.77 -10.28 21.96
CA PRO A 33 1.96 -10.58 20.77
C PRO A 33 1.77 -9.40 19.82
N GLY A 34 1.64 -8.16 20.33
CA GLY A 34 1.52 -6.97 19.49
C GLY A 34 2.78 -6.69 18.67
N MET A 35 3.97 -6.84 19.26
CA MET A 35 5.25 -6.65 18.58
C MET A 35 5.50 -7.74 17.53
N ARG A 36 5.14 -8.99 17.84
CA ARG A 36 5.23 -10.11 16.89
C ARG A 36 4.36 -9.87 15.65
N LEU A 37 3.16 -9.34 15.85
CA LEU A 37 2.25 -8.99 14.76
C LEU A 37 2.85 -7.89 13.87
N LEU A 38 3.44 -6.85 14.46
CA LEU A 38 4.10 -5.77 13.71
C LEU A 38 5.31 -6.27 12.91
N VAL A 39 6.12 -7.16 13.48
CA VAL A 39 7.23 -7.80 12.75
C VAL A 39 6.71 -8.61 11.57
N GLY A 40 5.67 -9.43 11.79
CA GLY A 40 5.01 -10.18 10.72
C GLY A 40 4.46 -9.28 9.62
N TRP A 41 3.79 -8.18 9.98
CA TRP A 41 3.30 -7.19 9.04
C TRP A 41 4.40 -6.60 8.18
N CYS A 42 5.48 -6.08 8.79
CA CYS A 42 6.61 -5.50 8.06
C CYS A 42 7.25 -6.52 7.11
N ALA A 43 7.48 -7.75 7.58
CA ALA A 43 8.05 -8.83 6.75
C ALA A 43 7.13 -9.18 5.56
N GLY A 44 5.83 -9.30 5.80
CA GLY A 44 4.84 -9.56 4.76
C GLY A 44 4.80 -8.46 3.70
N VAL A 45 4.82 -7.20 4.12
CA VAL A 45 4.86 -6.05 3.20
C VAL A 45 6.13 -6.04 2.36
N ILE A 46 7.30 -6.27 2.97
CA ILE A 46 8.58 -6.30 2.26
C ILE A 46 8.57 -7.39 1.17
N VAL A 47 8.12 -8.59 1.54
CA VAL A 47 8.00 -9.71 0.59
C VAL A 47 6.97 -9.40 -0.50
N HIS A 48 5.83 -8.83 -0.14
CA HIS A 48 4.81 -8.42 -1.10
C HIS A 48 5.37 -7.43 -2.12
N ALA A 49 5.99 -6.34 -1.63
CA ALA A 49 6.57 -5.31 -2.47
C ALA A 49 7.65 -5.89 -3.39
N GLY A 50 8.58 -6.68 -2.86
CA GLY A 50 9.63 -7.34 -3.64
C GLY A 50 9.08 -8.28 -4.71
N LEU A 51 8.02 -9.05 -4.40
CA LEU A 51 7.38 -9.93 -5.37
C LEU A 51 6.63 -9.18 -6.46
N VAL A 52 5.96 -8.07 -6.13
CA VAL A 52 5.28 -7.21 -7.11
C VAL A 52 6.30 -6.57 -8.03
N ILE A 53 7.35 -5.94 -7.49
CA ILE A 53 8.42 -5.31 -8.29
C ILE A 53 9.08 -6.34 -9.20
N ARG A 54 9.52 -7.49 -8.66
CA ARG A 54 10.18 -8.54 -9.45
C ARG A 54 9.32 -9.06 -10.59
N ARG A 55 8.00 -9.20 -10.37
CA ARG A 55 7.08 -9.61 -11.43
C ARG A 55 6.92 -8.52 -12.47
N ALA A 56 6.71 -7.29 -12.03
CA ALA A 56 6.46 -6.17 -12.90
C ALA A 56 7.69 -5.84 -13.78
N THR A 57 8.91 -6.00 -13.26
CA THR A 57 10.15 -5.80 -14.03
C THR A 57 10.59 -7.00 -14.85
N GLY A 58 10.12 -8.22 -14.49
CA GLY A 58 10.43 -9.46 -15.22
C GLY A 58 9.39 -9.87 -16.27
N GLN A 59 8.24 -9.20 -16.32
CA GLN A 59 7.18 -9.47 -17.28
C GLN A 59 7.39 -8.66 -18.57
N THR A 60 7.14 -9.28 -19.71
CA THR A 60 6.96 -8.54 -20.96
C THR A 60 5.72 -7.66 -20.86
N ARG A 61 5.74 -6.51 -21.55
CA ARG A 61 4.65 -5.52 -21.53
C ARG A 61 3.29 -6.13 -21.88
N ASP A 62 3.26 -7.09 -22.81
CA ASP A 62 2.05 -7.85 -23.16
C ASP A 62 1.55 -8.78 -22.05
N ALA A 63 2.45 -9.32 -21.21
CA ALA A 63 2.06 -10.10 -20.05
C ALA A 63 1.45 -9.20 -18.96
N MET A 64 1.95 -7.97 -18.81
CA MET A 64 1.38 -6.97 -17.91
C MET A 64 -0.03 -6.55 -18.36
N ARG A 65 -0.24 -6.35 -19.67
CA ARG A 65 -1.57 -6.08 -20.27
C ARG A 65 -2.57 -7.21 -20.03
N ARG A 66 -2.17 -8.46 -20.29
CA ARG A 66 -3.04 -9.64 -20.11
C ARG A 66 -3.40 -9.89 -18.65
N GLU A 67 -2.47 -9.65 -17.74
CA GLU A 67 -2.73 -9.69 -16.31
C GLU A 67 -3.65 -8.53 -15.90
N ALA A 68 -3.48 -7.36 -16.53
CA ALA A 68 -4.28 -6.17 -16.25
C ALA A 68 -5.79 -6.38 -16.50
N ALA A 69 -6.15 -7.01 -17.62
CA ALA A 69 -7.53 -7.26 -18.02
C ALA A 69 -8.26 -8.30 -17.13
N ARG A 70 -7.54 -9.26 -16.53
CA ARG A 70 -8.17 -10.38 -15.77
C ARG A 70 -8.66 -10.02 -14.36
N LEU A 71 -8.38 -8.81 -13.87
CA LEU A 71 -8.35 -8.52 -12.44
C LEU A 71 -9.27 -7.36 -11.99
N ASP A 72 -10.15 -6.86 -12.87
CA ASP A 72 -10.88 -5.59 -12.67
C ASP A 72 -11.85 -5.61 -11.46
N ASP A 73 -12.45 -6.76 -11.12
CA ASP A 73 -13.37 -6.90 -9.96
C ASP A 73 -12.65 -6.88 -8.60
N SER A 74 -11.36 -7.24 -8.57
CA SER A 74 -10.61 -7.44 -7.31
C SER A 74 -9.93 -6.15 -6.84
N ALA A 75 -9.59 -5.26 -7.78
CA ALA A 75 -8.75 -4.11 -7.51
C ALA A 75 -9.41 -3.11 -6.54
N ARG A 76 -10.73 -2.85 -6.69
CA ARG A 76 -11.47 -1.98 -5.75
C ARG A 76 -11.48 -2.52 -4.33
N VAL A 77 -11.67 -3.82 -4.17
CA VAL A 77 -11.71 -4.48 -2.86
C VAL A 77 -10.34 -4.42 -2.20
N ILE A 78 -9.28 -4.69 -2.97
CA ILE A 78 -7.90 -4.63 -2.48
C ILE A 78 -7.55 -3.21 -2.04
N THR A 79 -7.98 -2.18 -2.78
CA THR A 79 -7.79 -0.77 -2.39
C THR A 79 -8.52 -0.41 -1.09
N VAL A 80 -9.79 -0.81 -0.95
CA VAL A 80 -10.54 -0.59 0.30
C VAL A 80 -9.87 -1.31 1.46
N PHE A 81 -9.43 -2.56 1.25
CA PHE A 81 -8.70 -3.33 2.25
C PHE A 81 -7.38 -2.65 2.64
N ALA A 82 -6.64 -2.08 1.68
CA ALA A 82 -5.41 -1.34 1.95
C ALA A 82 -5.66 -0.11 2.83
N LEU A 83 -6.72 0.65 2.54
CA LEU A 83 -7.11 1.82 3.33
C LEU A 83 -7.55 1.41 4.75
N LEU A 84 -8.31 0.33 4.89
CA LEU A 84 -8.69 -0.21 6.20
C LEU A 84 -7.48 -0.74 6.98
N ALA A 85 -6.56 -1.43 6.32
CA ALA A 85 -5.30 -1.88 6.93
C ALA A 85 -4.45 -0.69 7.38
N ALA A 86 -4.41 0.39 6.59
CA ALA A 86 -3.72 1.62 6.97
C ALA A 86 -4.35 2.29 8.19
N ALA A 87 -5.68 2.38 8.24
CA ALA A 87 -6.42 2.90 9.39
C ALA A 87 -6.20 2.04 10.65
N ALA A 88 -6.24 0.71 10.51
CA ALA A 88 -5.98 -0.22 11.61
C ALA A 88 -4.52 -0.13 12.11
N SER A 89 -3.56 0.04 11.20
CA SER A 89 -2.15 0.25 11.53
C SER A 89 -1.95 1.54 12.33
N LEU A 90 -2.55 2.66 11.87
CA LEU A 90 -2.52 3.93 12.60
C LEU A 90 -3.17 3.81 13.98
N GLY A 91 -4.35 3.19 14.07
CA GLY A 91 -5.03 2.97 15.34
C GLY A 91 -4.22 2.11 16.31
N SER A 92 -3.58 1.05 15.81
CA SER A 92 -2.72 0.19 16.63
C SER A 92 -1.51 0.93 17.20
N VAL A 93 -0.86 1.76 16.37
CA VAL A 93 0.25 2.61 16.82
C VAL A 93 -0.25 3.67 17.81
N ALA A 94 -1.40 4.30 17.55
CA ALA A 94 -1.99 5.27 18.48
C ALA A 94 -2.25 4.65 19.86
N VAL A 95 -2.81 3.45 19.93
CA VAL A 95 -3.04 2.73 21.20
C VAL A 95 -1.73 2.41 21.90
N LEU A 96 -0.69 1.99 21.17
CA LEU A 96 0.62 1.69 21.73
C LEU A 96 1.26 2.93 22.39
N VAL A 97 1.10 4.08 21.75
CA VAL A 97 1.74 5.35 22.12
C VAL A 97 0.96 6.08 23.19
N VAL A 98 -0.35 6.29 22.99
CA VAL A 98 -1.24 6.99 23.94
C VAL A 98 -1.50 6.14 25.18
N GLY A 99 -1.54 4.82 25.04
CA GLY A 99 -1.77 3.90 26.15
C GLY A 99 -0.61 3.77 27.14
N GLY A 100 0.48 4.53 26.97
CA GLY A 100 1.62 4.55 27.91
C GLY A 100 2.39 3.22 28.00
N ARG A 101 2.21 2.32 27.02
CA ARG A 101 2.84 0.98 27.01
C ARG A 101 4.31 1.00 26.61
N ILE A 102 4.85 2.17 26.30
CA ILE A 102 6.24 2.40 25.94
C ILE A 102 6.99 2.87 27.20
N ALA A 103 7.35 1.94 28.08
CA ALA A 103 8.16 2.21 29.27
C ALA A 103 9.28 1.16 29.42
N GLY A 104 10.46 1.58 29.90
CA GLY A 104 11.60 0.71 30.16
C GLY A 104 12.57 0.51 28.97
N PRO A 105 13.56 -0.41 29.11
CA PRO A 105 14.68 -0.55 28.16
C PRO A 105 14.28 -0.90 26.72
N GLY A 106 13.09 -1.47 26.52
CA GLY A 106 12.53 -1.86 25.22
C GLY A 106 11.82 -0.74 24.45
N ALA A 107 11.58 0.41 25.10
CA ALA A 107 10.78 1.51 24.54
C ALA A 107 11.26 1.98 23.17
N ARG A 108 12.59 2.16 23.01
CA ARG A 108 13.21 2.59 21.75
C ARG A 108 12.95 1.62 20.59
N TYR A 109 12.96 0.31 20.87
CA TYR A 109 12.74 -0.72 19.85
C TYR A 109 11.26 -0.79 19.46
N ALA A 110 10.36 -0.67 20.43
CA ALA A 110 8.92 -0.60 20.19
C ALA A 110 8.56 0.60 19.30
N LEU A 111 9.16 1.77 19.59
CA LEU A 111 8.95 2.98 18.80
C LEU A 111 9.53 2.86 17.38
N ALA A 112 10.75 2.33 17.24
CA ALA A 112 11.36 2.08 15.93
C ALA A 112 10.54 1.10 15.09
N LEU A 113 10.01 0.03 15.70
CA LEU A 113 9.16 -0.94 15.03
C LEU A 113 7.81 -0.32 14.63
N ALA A 114 7.22 0.52 15.48
CA ALA A 114 6.00 1.26 15.16
C ALA A 114 6.22 2.21 13.96
N GLY A 115 7.30 3.00 13.95
CA GLY A 115 7.67 3.85 12.81
C GLY A 115 7.90 3.05 11.54
N THR A 116 8.59 1.91 11.64
CA THR A 116 8.81 0.99 10.53
C THR A 116 7.49 0.44 9.98
N SER A 117 6.56 0.08 10.88
CA SER A 117 5.25 -0.43 10.47
C SER A 117 4.42 0.61 9.71
N LEU A 118 4.50 1.89 10.11
CA LEU A 118 3.86 2.99 9.39
C LEU A 118 4.47 3.16 8.00
N LEU A 119 5.81 3.09 7.88
CA LEU A 119 6.49 3.14 6.59
C LEU A 119 6.09 1.95 5.70
N CYS A 120 6.06 0.73 6.25
CA CYS A 120 5.59 -0.46 5.54
C CYS A 120 4.14 -0.29 5.07
N THR A 121 3.25 0.19 5.93
CA THR A 121 1.87 0.49 5.56
C THR A 121 1.78 1.51 4.42
N TRP A 122 2.58 2.57 4.46
CA TRP A 122 2.65 3.56 3.37
C TRP A 122 3.10 2.91 2.07
N VAL A 123 4.20 2.15 2.07
CA VAL A 123 4.71 1.42 0.89
C VAL A 123 3.66 0.46 0.34
N PHE A 124 2.99 -0.30 1.20
CA PHE A 124 1.96 -1.25 0.81
C PHE A 124 0.80 -0.57 0.06
N VAL A 125 0.35 0.59 0.56
CA VAL A 125 -0.68 1.38 -0.11
C VAL A 125 -0.18 1.85 -1.49
N GLN A 126 1.05 2.34 -1.61
CA GLN A 126 1.60 2.73 -2.92
C GLN A 126 1.61 1.55 -3.89
N MET A 127 2.11 0.40 -3.48
CA MET A 127 2.17 -0.80 -4.34
C MET A 127 0.79 -1.24 -4.83
N ILE A 128 -0.23 -1.17 -3.98
CA ILE A 128 -1.61 -1.51 -4.35
C ILE A 128 -2.17 -0.52 -5.36
N PHE A 129 -2.02 0.79 -5.12
CA PHE A 129 -2.51 1.80 -6.04
C PHE A 129 -1.77 1.78 -7.37
N THR A 130 -0.45 1.53 -7.39
CA THR A 130 0.34 1.38 -8.63
C THR A 130 -0.23 0.27 -9.51
N VAL A 131 -0.47 -0.90 -8.93
CA VAL A 131 -1.09 -2.02 -9.64
C VAL A 131 -2.51 -1.64 -10.08
N HIS A 132 -3.29 -0.96 -9.24
CA HIS A 132 -4.64 -0.51 -9.57
C HIS A 132 -4.68 0.49 -10.75
N TYR A 133 -3.76 1.45 -10.81
CA TYR A 133 -3.64 2.38 -11.92
C TYR A 133 -3.26 1.67 -13.22
N ALA A 134 -2.28 0.76 -13.18
CA ALA A 134 -1.92 -0.05 -14.33
C ALA A 134 -3.13 -0.87 -14.83
N HIS A 135 -3.90 -1.47 -13.91
CA HIS A 135 -5.14 -2.18 -14.24
C HIS A 135 -6.16 -1.31 -14.94
N VAL A 136 -6.45 -0.13 -14.41
CA VAL A 136 -7.48 0.75 -14.97
C VAL A 136 -7.03 1.34 -16.30
N TYR A 137 -5.73 1.59 -16.47
CA TYR A 137 -5.14 2.08 -17.71
C TYR A 137 -5.21 1.05 -18.84
N TYR A 138 -4.83 -0.20 -18.56
CA TYR A 138 -4.79 -1.28 -19.55
C TYR A 138 -6.10 -2.08 -19.69
N GLY A 139 -6.94 -2.10 -18.66
CA GLY A 139 -8.20 -2.86 -18.62
C GLY A 139 -9.36 -2.22 -19.38
N ALA A 140 -9.19 -1.02 -19.94
CA ALA A 140 -10.20 -0.38 -20.79
C ALA A 140 -10.34 -1.04 -22.18
N GLU A 141 -9.44 -1.97 -22.55
CA GLU A 141 -9.44 -2.64 -23.86
C GLU A 141 -10.68 -3.52 -24.14
N ASP A 142 -11.41 -3.98 -23.10
CA ASP A 142 -12.53 -4.93 -23.25
C ASP A 142 -13.89 -4.26 -23.56
N GLU A 143 -14.01 -2.93 -23.42
CA GLU A 143 -15.19 -2.19 -23.87
C GLU A 143 -14.97 -1.75 -25.32
N ALA A 144 -15.74 -2.32 -26.26
CA ALA A 144 -15.62 -2.07 -27.69
C ALA A 144 -15.57 -0.56 -28.03
N GLY A 145 -14.36 -0.04 -28.28
CA GLY A 145 -14.10 1.36 -28.65
C GLY A 145 -13.59 2.28 -27.52
N ALA A 146 -13.35 1.79 -26.31
CA ALA A 146 -12.71 2.58 -25.25
C ALA A 146 -11.17 2.59 -25.46
N GLU A 147 -10.61 3.78 -25.72
CA GLU A 147 -9.16 3.94 -25.81
C GLU A 147 -8.47 3.65 -24.46
N ARG A 148 -7.27 3.05 -24.53
CA ARG A 148 -6.30 3.02 -23.42
C ARG A 148 -6.24 4.39 -22.76
N GLY A 149 -6.15 4.45 -21.43
CA GLY A 149 -5.77 5.70 -20.79
C GLY A 149 -6.49 6.06 -19.50
N GLY A 150 -6.73 7.36 -19.35
CA GLY A 150 -7.05 8.00 -18.08
C GLY A 150 -5.84 8.61 -17.36
N LEU A 151 -4.63 8.26 -17.79
CA LEU A 151 -3.36 8.91 -17.44
C LEU A 151 -2.63 9.26 -18.74
N ASP A 152 -2.10 10.48 -18.83
CA ASP A 152 -1.26 10.94 -19.94
C ASP A 152 0.16 11.16 -19.43
N PHE A 153 1.08 10.31 -19.91
CA PHE A 153 2.50 10.33 -19.63
C PHE A 153 3.25 11.04 -20.76
N HIS A 154 2.80 12.23 -21.15
CA HIS A 154 3.37 13.06 -22.22
C HIS A 154 3.46 12.34 -23.58
N GLY A 155 2.41 11.61 -23.94
CA GLY A 155 2.36 10.86 -25.21
C GLY A 155 3.09 9.51 -25.19
N GLU A 156 3.59 9.05 -24.04
CA GLU A 156 3.99 7.65 -23.88
C GLU A 156 2.75 6.74 -23.96
N THR A 157 2.82 5.74 -24.85
CA THR A 157 1.70 4.86 -25.21
C THR A 157 1.82 3.47 -24.58
N GLU A 158 2.98 3.15 -24.01
CA GLU A 158 3.27 1.90 -23.32
C GLU A 158 3.95 2.12 -21.96
N PRO A 159 3.31 2.84 -21.02
CA PRO A 159 3.89 3.12 -19.71
C PRO A 159 4.19 1.84 -18.94
N ASP A 160 5.33 1.80 -18.28
CA ASP A 160 5.77 0.66 -17.50
C ASP A 160 5.36 0.77 -16.02
N PHE A 161 5.78 -0.21 -15.22
CA PHE A 161 5.49 -0.22 -13.78
C PHE A 161 6.01 1.02 -13.04
N TRP A 162 7.16 1.55 -13.44
CA TRP A 162 7.79 2.70 -12.80
C TRP A 162 7.02 3.99 -13.08
N ASP A 163 6.43 4.12 -14.27
CA ASP A 163 5.56 5.26 -14.59
C ASP A 163 4.34 5.33 -13.66
N PHE A 164 3.67 4.18 -13.47
CA PHE A 164 2.55 4.10 -12.52
C PHE A 164 3.00 4.28 -11.07
N LEU A 165 4.17 3.74 -10.69
CA LEU A 165 4.71 3.90 -9.35
C LEU A 165 5.03 5.37 -9.05
N TYR A 166 5.66 6.05 -9.99
CA TYR A 166 5.97 7.47 -9.92
C TYR A 166 4.69 8.31 -9.69
N PHE A 167 3.66 8.09 -10.52
CA PHE A 167 2.37 8.77 -10.35
C PHE A 167 1.78 8.51 -8.96
N THR A 168 1.78 7.24 -8.53
CA THR A 168 1.18 6.80 -7.28
C THR A 168 1.88 7.40 -6.06
N VAL A 169 3.21 7.32 -6.02
CA VAL A 169 4.05 7.84 -4.92
C VAL A 169 3.94 9.35 -4.82
N THR A 170 3.80 10.05 -5.95
CA THR A 170 3.60 11.50 -5.98
C THR A 170 2.33 11.91 -5.25
N ILE A 171 1.21 11.19 -5.48
CA ILE A 171 -0.03 11.37 -4.71
C ILE A 171 0.18 11.00 -3.24
N GLY A 172 0.82 9.87 -2.96
CA GLY A 172 1.02 9.33 -1.62
C GLY A 172 1.90 10.18 -0.71
N ALA A 173 2.90 10.86 -1.27
CA ALA A 173 3.80 11.75 -0.55
C ALA A 173 3.19 13.13 -0.26
N ALA A 174 2.08 13.48 -0.92
CA ALA A 174 1.43 14.79 -0.82
C ALA A 174 2.33 15.99 -1.17
N ALA A 175 3.39 15.77 -1.97
CA ALA A 175 4.49 16.73 -2.15
C ALA A 175 4.72 17.24 -3.59
N ALA A 176 4.00 16.79 -4.62
CA ALA A 176 4.21 17.34 -5.96
C ALA A 176 3.02 17.19 -6.92
N THR A 177 2.94 18.15 -7.86
CA THR A 177 2.31 17.99 -9.17
C THR A 177 2.99 16.85 -9.91
N SER A 178 2.34 15.71 -10.08
CA SER A 178 2.77 14.78 -11.13
C SER A 178 2.65 15.50 -12.47
N ASP A 179 3.66 15.42 -13.31
CA ASP A 179 3.61 15.85 -14.71
C ASP A 179 2.62 15.01 -15.53
N THR A 180 2.20 13.86 -14.99
CA THR A 180 1.12 13.02 -15.51
C THR A 180 -0.27 13.65 -15.36
N ASN A 181 -1.00 13.78 -16.48
CA ASN A 181 -2.36 14.34 -16.50
C ASN A 181 -3.46 13.27 -16.35
N LEU A 182 -4.51 13.57 -15.58
CA LEU A 182 -5.68 12.70 -15.39
C LEU A 182 -6.76 12.95 -16.46
N THR A 183 -6.79 12.14 -17.52
CA THR A 183 -7.67 12.37 -18.67
C THR A 183 -9.09 11.80 -18.49
N SER A 184 -9.30 10.76 -17.65
CA SER A 184 -10.61 10.11 -17.49
C SER A 184 -11.31 10.43 -16.15
N LYS A 185 -12.65 10.43 -16.15
CA LYS A 185 -13.46 10.58 -14.93
C LYS A 185 -13.21 9.44 -13.92
N ARG A 186 -12.98 8.21 -14.40
CA ARG A 186 -12.69 7.03 -13.56
C ARG A 186 -11.36 7.21 -12.83
N MET A 187 -10.29 7.59 -13.54
CA MET A 187 -8.97 7.83 -12.92
C MET A 187 -9.01 8.99 -11.92
N ARG A 188 -9.72 10.09 -12.24
CA ARG A 188 -9.89 11.22 -11.29
C ARG A 188 -10.52 10.77 -9.97
N ARG A 189 -11.60 9.97 -10.01
CA ARG A 189 -12.23 9.45 -8.78
C ARG A 189 -11.29 8.59 -7.94
N ILE A 190 -10.50 7.74 -8.59
CA ILE A 190 -9.52 6.87 -7.91
C ILE A 190 -8.42 7.73 -7.26
N ALA A 191 -7.85 8.68 -8.01
CA ALA A 191 -6.87 9.62 -7.50
C ALA A 191 -7.42 10.42 -6.31
N THR A 192 -8.65 10.92 -6.37
CA THR A 192 -9.27 11.61 -5.23
C THR A 192 -9.33 10.74 -3.98
N VAL A 193 -9.70 9.45 -4.10
CA VAL A 193 -9.72 8.53 -2.95
C VAL A 193 -8.32 8.33 -2.39
N GLN A 194 -7.31 8.13 -3.25
CA GLN A 194 -5.93 8.00 -2.80
C GLN A 194 -5.43 9.26 -2.11
N THR A 195 -5.69 10.45 -2.68
CA THR A 195 -5.26 11.74 -2.12
C THR A 195 -5.87 11.97 -0.75
N VAL A 196 -7.17 11.73 -0.57
CA VAL A 196 -7.83 11.84 0.74
C VAL A 196 -7.24 10.85 1.74
N GLY A 197 -7.02 9.60 1.32
CA GLY A 197 -6.38 8.59 2.16
C GLY A 197 -4.95 8.97 2.58
N ALA A 198 -4.15 9.46 1.63
CA ALA A 198 -2.79 9.92 1.86
C ALA A 198 -2.75 11.13 2.80
N TYR A 199 -3.65 12.10 2.62
CA TYR A 199 -3.79 13.25 3.51
C TYR A 199 -4.09 12.80 4.94
N LEU A 200 -5.14 11.99 5.14
CA LEU A 200 -5.51 11.49 6.48
C LEU A 200 -4.38 10.67 7.12
N PHE A 201 -3.70 9.83 6.34
CA PHE A 201 -2.60 9.03 6.81
C PHE A 201 -1.41 9.90 7.26
N ASN A 202 -0.98 10.85 6.43
CA ASN A 202 0.12 11.76 6.72
C ASN A 202 -0.19 12.68 7.90
N THR A 203 -1.41 13.22 7.97
CA THR A 203 -1.87 14.00 9.13
C THR A 203 -1.94 13.17 10.41
N GLY A 204 -2.38 11.92 10.32
CA GLY A 204 -2.39 10.99 11.46
C GLY A 204 -0.98 10.71 11.99
N ILE A 205 -0.02 10.48 11.11
CA ILE A 205 1.41 10.35 11.50
C ILE A 205 1.90 11.63 12.17
N LEU A 206 1.64 12.79 11.58
CA LEU A 206 2.06 14.06 12.14
C LEU A 206 1.48 14.28 13.54
N ALA A 207 0.20 13.98 13.74
CA ALA A 207 -0.46 14.08 15.05
C ALA A 207 0.18 13.14 16.08
N LEU A 208 0.51 11.89 15.70
CA LEU A 208 1.21 10.95 16.56
C LEU A 208 2.60 11.45 16.95
N VAL A 209 3.36 11.97 15.99
CA VAL A 209 4.71 12.51 16.23
C VAL A 209 4.64 13.73 17.17
N VAL A 210 3.69 14.65 16.96
CA VAL A 210 3.50 15.81 17.85
C VAL A 210 3.10 15.37 19.25
N ASN A 211 2.17 14.40 19.38
CA ASN A 211 1.75 13.89 20.68
C ASN A 211 2.91 13.21 21.44
N MET A 212 3.73 12.42 20.74
CA MET A 212 4.96 11.86 21.30
C MET A 212 5.91 12.97 21.77
N ALA A 213 6.20 13.96 20.92
CA ALA A 213 7.11 15.06 21.24
C ALA A 213 6.63 15.86 22.47
N ALA A 214 5.32 16.11 22.57
CA ALA A 214 4.72 16.76 23.74
C ALA A 214 4.82 15.90 25.01
N GLY A 215 4.62 14.58 24.90
CA GLY A 215 4.76 13.65 26.03
C GLY A 215 6.21 13.45 26.52
N PHE A 216 7.20 13.71 25.67
CA PHE A 216 8.64 13.68 26.03
C PHE A 216 9.18 15.05 26.47
N ALA A 217 8.41 16.13 26.37
CA ALA A 217 8.83 17.44 26.86
C ALA A 217 8.92 17.40 28.39
N PRO A 218 10.07 17.73 29.00
CA PRO A 218 10.19 17.77 30.45
C PRO A 218 9.27 18.87 30.99
N HIS A 219 8.32 18.49 31.86
CA HIS A 219 7.62 19.40 32.76
C HIS A 219 8.44 19.58 34.04
#